data_AF-A0A128F8V6-F1
#
_entry.id   AF-A0A128F8V6-F1
#
_cell.length_a   1.000
_cell.length_b   1.000
_cell.length_c   1.000
_cell.angle_alpha   90.00
_cell.angle_beta   90.00
_cell.angle_gamma   90.00
#
_symmetry.space_group_name_H-M   'P 1'
#
loop_
_entity.id
_entity.type
_entity.pdbx_description
1 polymer ?
#
loop_
_entity_poly.entity_id
_entity_poly.type
_entity_poly.pdbx_seq_one_letter_code
_entity_poly.pdbx_strand_id
1 'polypeptide(L)'
;MQKEKPIQATLVEFTCDCGKGFYRVDESVRVIHSNPKQWKHKCSACRKETYFTFPYPMVKYKGQEFVLAKHIRFEVNDQVS
;
A
#
# COMPACT_ATOMS: atom_id res chain seq x y z
N MET A 1 -14.96 -15.38 21.43
CA MET A 1 -15.46 -15.91 20.13
C MET A 1 -15.47 -14.76 19.12
N GLN A 2 -14.78 -14.91 17.99
CA GLN A 2 -14.77 -13.93 16.90
C GLN A 2 -16.02 -14.14 16.02
N LYS A 3 -16.65 -13.04 15.58
CA LYS A 3 -17.78 -13.07 14.63
C LYS A 3 -17.45 -12.15 13.45
N GLU A 4 -17.77 -12.60 12.25
CA GLU A 4 -17.50 -11.87 11.02
C GLU A 4 -18.83 -11.38 10.40
N LYS A 5 -18.82 -10.18 9.82
CA LYS A 5 -19.97 -9.60 9.12
C LYS A 5 -19.47 -8.91 7.84
N PRO A 6 -20.14 -9.11 6.68
CA PRO A 6 -19.78 -8.39 5.47
C PRO A 6 -20.03 -6.88 5.64
N ILE A 7 -19.15 -6.08 5.03
CA ILE A 7 -19.27 -4.63 4.97
C ILE A 7 -19.18 -4.17 3.51
N GLN A 8 -19.75 -3.00 3.23
CA GLN A 8 -19.50 -2.28 1.98
C GLN A 8 -18.39 -1.25 2.22
N ALA A 9 -17.33 -1.31 1.41
CA ALA A 9 -16.19 -0.40 1.48
C ALA A 9 -15.75 -0.01 0.06
N THR A 10 -15.01 1.08 -0.05
CA THR A 10 -14.47 1.57 -1.32
C THR A 10 -12.99 1.27 -1.40
N LEU A 11 -12.51 0.78 -2.54
CA LEU A 11 -11.09 0.67 -2.82
C LEU A 11 -10.58 2.01 -3.38
N VAL A 12 -9.61 2.60 -2.71
CA VAL A 12 -8.94 3.84 -3.13
C VAL A 12 -7.68 3.46 -3.90
N GLU A 13 -7.66 3.80 -5.18
CA GLU A 13 -6.57 3.49 -6.10
C GLU A 13 -5.95 4.78 -6.64
N PHE A 14 -4.65 4.72 -6.95
CA PHE A 14 -3.95 5.84 -7.58
C PHE A 14 -3.71 5.51 -9.07
N THR A 15 -4.35 6.27 -9.96
CA THR A 15 -4.21 6.12 -11.40
C THR A 15 -2.81 6.54 -11.86
N CYS A 16 -2.22 5.77 -12.77
CA CYS A 16 -0.97 6.17 -13.41
C CYS A 16 -1.24 7.21 -14.51
N ASP A 17 -0.30 8.14 -14.68
CA ASP A 17 -0.29 9.15 -15.75
C ASP A 17 -0.41 8.54 -17.16
N CYS A 18 -0.13 7.25 -17.34
CA CYS A 18 -0.35 6.57 -18.62
C CYS A 18 -1.83 6.38 -18.97
N GLY A 19 -2.75 6.62 -18.03
CA GLY A 19 -4.19 6.50 -18.21
C GLY A 19 -4.73 5.06 -18.31
N LYS A 20 -3.87 4.05 -18.26
CA LYS A 20 -4.23 2.64 -18.51
C LYS A 20 -4.11 1.71 -17.31
N GLY A 21 -3.57 2.19 -16.20
CA GLY A 21 -3.32 1.34 -15.03
C GLY A 21 -3.21 2.12 -13.74
N PHE A 22 -2.92 1.40 -12.68
CA PHE A 22 -2.84 1.93 -11.33
C PHE A 22 -1.47 1.64 -10.74
N TYR A 23 -1.00 2.51 -9.87
CA TYR A 23 0.20 2.25 -9.09
C TYR A 23 -0.11 1.26 -7.97
N ARG A 24 0.67 0.17 -7.93
CA ARG A 24 0.63 -0.86 -6.88
C ARG A 24 1.96 -0.88 -6.16
N VAL A 25 1.95 -1.13 -4.85
CA VAL A 25 3.19 -1.38 -4.10
C VAL A 25 3.99 -2.48 -4.78
N ASP A 26 5.28 -2.24 -4.99
CA ASP A 26 6.24 -3.24 -5.45
C ASP A 26 6.74 -4.03 -4.25
N GLU A 27 6.15 -5.21 -4.02
CA GLU A 27 6.45 -6.06 -2.86
C GLU A 27 7.86 -6.66 -2.91
N SER A 28 8.57 -6.56 -4.04
CA SER A 28 9.96 -7.01 -4.16
C SER A 28 10.98 -6.03 -3.56
N VAL A 29 10.54 -4.81 -3.22
CA VAL A 29 11.42 -3.75 -2.72
C VAL A 29 11.07 -3.41 -1.28
N ARG A 30 12.11 -3.34 -0.42
CA ARG A 30 11.95 -2.93 0.97
C ARG A 30 11.42 -1.50 1.06
N VAL A 31 10.59 -1.24 2.06
CA VAL A 31 10.07 0.09 2.35
C VAL A 31 11.23 1.00 2.75
N ILE A 32 11.26 2.23 2.25
CA ILE A 32 12.25 3.21 2.69
C ILE A 32 11.76 3.79 4.01
N HIS A 33 12.51 3.53 5.09
CA HIS A 33 12.21 3.99 6.45
C HIS A 33 12.61 5.45 6.70
N SER A 34 12.14 6.37 5.84
CA SER A 34 12.23 7.82 6.04
C SER A 34 11.06 8.35 6.89
N ASN A 35 11.06 9.66 7.19
CA ASN A 35 9.92 10.33 7.81
C ASN A 35 9.34 11.39 6.83
N PRO A 36 8.19 11.13 6.17
CA PRO A 36 7.37 9.90 6.21
C PRO A 36 8.01 8.73 5.46
N LYS A 37 7.56 7.50 5.75
CA LYS A 37 7.99 6.28 5.04
C LYS A 37 7.64 6.38 3.55
N GLN A 38 8.41 5.71 2.70
CA GLN A 38 8.14 5.68 1.26
C GLN A 38 8.06 4.24 0.74
N TRP A 39 7.02 3.99 -0.05
CA TRP A 39 6.76 2.72 -0.71
C TRP A 39 7.00 2.88 -2.20
N LYS A 40 7.87 2.02 -2.75
CA LYS A 40 8.02 1.91 -4.20
C LYS A 40 6.72 1.37 -4.77
N HIS A 41 6.24 2.01 -5.83
CA HIS A 41 5.10 1.56 -6.59
C HIS A 41 5.45 1.37 -8.05
N LYS A 42 4.73 0.46 -8.69
CA LYS A 42 4.83 0.16 -10.10
C LYS A 42 3.47 0.19 -10.75
N CYS A 43 3.37 0.85 -11.90
CA CYS A 43 2.14 0.84 -12.68
C CYS A 43 1.84 -0.58 -13.17
N SER A 44 0.59 -1.02 -13.01
CA SER A 44 0.10 -2.31 -13.49
C SER A 44 0.12 -2.45 -15.02
N ALA A 45 0.14 -1.35 -15.77
CA ALA A 45 0.10 -1.33 -17.23
C ALA A 45 1.45 -0.99 -17.87
N CYS A 46 1.97 0.23 -17.65
CA CYS A 46 3.20 0.70 -18.32
C CYS A 46 4.48 0.45 -17.52
N ARG A 47 4.38 -0.16 -16.33
CA ARG A 47 5.51 -0.47 -15.44
C ARG A 47 6.32 0.74 -14.96
N LYS A 48 5.88 1.98 -15.21
CA LYS A 48 6.45 3.21 -14.62
C LYS A 48 6.52 3.08 -13.10
N GLU A 49 7.63 3.50 -12.53
CA GLU A 49 7.91 3.42 -11.10
C GLU A 49 7.76 4.80 -10.45
N THR A 50 7.33 4.82 -9.20
CA THR A 50 7.22 6.04 -8.38
C THR A 50 7.29 5.68 -6.91
N TYR A 51 7.48 6.66 -6.05
CA TYR A 51 7.45 6.49 -4.59
C TYR A 51 6.28 7.29 -4.02
N PHE A 52 5.50 6.64 -3.16
CA PHE A 52 4.42 7.29 -2.42
C PHE A 52 4.62 7.13 -0.93
N THR A 53 4.05 8.06 -0.16
CA THR A 53 4.00 8.01 1.31
C THR A 53 2.82 7.19 1.83
N PHE A 54 2.03 6.61 0.93
CA PHE A 54 0.94 5.70 1.25
C PHE A 54 1.03 4.45 0.37
N PRO A 55 0.73 3.26 0.93
CA PRO A 55 0.83 2.00 0.22
C PRO A 55 -0.48 1.70 -0.54
N TYR A 56 -0.71 2.38 -1.66
CA TYR A 56 -1.90 2.17 -2.47
C TYR A 56 -1.95 0.73 -3.07
N PRO A 57 -3.14 0.11 -3.15
CA PRO A 57 -4.45 0.67 -2.82
C PRO A 57 -4.78 0.65 -1.32
N MET A 58 -5.72 1.49 -0.91
CA MET A 58 -6.24 1.55 0.47
C MET A 58 -7.74 1.22 0.50
N VAL A 59 -8.25 0.79 1.64
CA VAL A 59 -9.69 0.59 1.84
C VAL A 59 -10.25 1.81 2.57
N LYS A 60 -11.31 2.42 2.01
CA LYS A 60 -12.07 3.48 2.68
C LYS A 60 -13.37 2.90 3.23
N TYR A 61 -13.56 3.00 4.54
CA TYR A 61 -14.75 2.55 5.24
C TYR A 61 -15.17 3.59 6.27
N LYS A 62 -16.44 4.01 6.23
CA LYS A 62 -16.99 5.07 7.11
C LYS A 62 -16.17 6.36 7.14
N GLY A 63 -15.63 6.76 5.98
CA GLY A 63 -14.82 7.98 5.85
C GLY A 63 -13.36 7.84 6.31
N GLN A 64 -12.97 6.69 6.85
CA GLN A 64 -11.61 6.41 7.31
C GLN A 64 -10.85 5.53 6.31
N GLU A 65 -9.54 5.76 6.20
CA GLU A 65 -8.65 5.01 5.32
C GLU A 65 -7.89 3.94 6.11
N PHE A 66 -7.89 2.72 5.57
CA PHE A 66 -7.26 1.55 6.15
C PHE A 66 -6.25 0.99 5.15
N VAL A 67 -5.06 0.72 5.65
CA VAL A 67 -4.03 -0.02 4.92
C VAL A 67 -3.95 -1.43 5.48
N LEU A 68 -3.45 -2.37 4.66
CA LEU A 68 -3.18 -3.72 5.13
C LEU A 68 -2.15 -3.70 6.25
N ALA A 69 -2.36 -4.53 7.28
CA ALA A 69 -1.47 -4.59 8.45
C ALA A 69 -0.01 -4.83 8.08
N LYS A 70 0.27 -5.55 6.98
CA LYS A 70 1.63 -5.78 6.47
C LYS A 70 2.39 -4.48 6.13
N HIS A 71 1.69 -3.39 5.83
CA HIS A 71 2.32 -2.09 5.56
C HIS A 71 2.62 -1.29 6.83
N ILE A 72 2.05 -1.71 7.98
CA ILE A 72 2.26 -1.08 9.28
C ILE A 72 3.26 -1.86 10.11
N ARG A 73 3.22 -3.21 10.04
CA ARG A 73 4.05 -4.10 10.85
C ARG A 73 5.52 -3.70 10.72
N PHE A 74 6.08 -3.31 11.87
CA PHE A 74 7.50 -3.06 12.09
C PHE A 74 8.28 -4.27 11.57
N GLU A 75 9.33 -4.05 10.78
CA GLU A 75 10.31 -5.11 10.53
C GLU A 75 10.75 -5.64 11.90
N VAL A 76 10.58 -6.94 12.12
CA VAL A 76 11.29 -7.62 13.19
C VAL A 76 12.77 -7.33 12.91
N ASN A 77 13.46 -6.73 13.87
CA ASN A 77 14.90 -6.51 13.79
C ASN A 77 15.58 -7.86 13.50
N ASP A 78 15.89 -8.16 12.24
CA ASP A 78 16.94 -9.11 11.90
C ASP A 78 18.28 -8.40 12.16
N GLN A 79 18.56 -8.12 13.43
CA GLN A 79 19.93 -8.07 13.92
C GLN A 79 20.31 -9.52 14.23
N VAL A 80 20.72 -10.24 13.19
CA VAL A 80 21.55 -11.43 13.38
C VAL A 80 22.98 -10.94 13.37
N SER A 81 23.53 -10.88 14.58
CA SER A 81 24.95 -10.76 14.90
C SER A 81 25.78 -11.86 14.26
#